data_AF-A0A5C9AZV9-F1
#
_entry.id   AF-A0A5C9AZV9-F1
#
_cell.length_a   1.000
_cell.length_b   1.000
_cell.length_c   1.000
_cell.angle_alpha   90.00
_cell.angle_beta   90.00
_cell.angle_gamma   90.00
#
_symmetry.space_group_name_H-M   'P 1'
#
loop_
_entity.id
_entity.type
_entity.pdbx_description
1 polymer ?
#
loop_
_entity_poly.entity_id
_entity_poly.type
_entity_poly.pdbx_seq_one_letter_code
_entity_poly.pdbx_strand_id
1 'polypeptide(L)'
;MGDRDDRAIGPFADYCDGYARPGAEGLGYVCVLKVATATVEKSDDALLDGIVALDRAEAAGTYLGQINMQTASSFCGIAGQVWGHDLAVAEAIAEHRLQPLFSVTQHDGSDLPVYDGQPLLEAGKALFGTAAARRFPPAPGAHVICANKSVTAYRPRTQHIDAAAGQACGVWCVLALSIARDRRAAADLFIEDAGVWTRNDREADLEAWLGGHRPRVAESIVACGRGQGLLFERTYLCAAHAMVPPGHLGIALAVAPYVVLARRALPGGDFAGLARLTLREWERRMGFAPAASGAATDRGRGEAAAATFMPTER
;
A
#
# COMPACT_ATOMS: atom_id res chain seq x y z
N MET A 1 -16.11 8.23 -24.02
CA MET A 1 -14.92 8.38 -23.15
C MET A 1 -14.04 9.46 -23.78
N GLY A 2 -14.48 10.72 -23.78
CA GLY A 2 -13.88 11.74 -24.65
C GLY A 2 -14.06 13.20 -24.22
N ASP A 3 -14.32 13.46 -22.93
CA ASP A 3 -14.54 14.83 -22.44
C ASP A 3 -13.84 15.12 -21.11
N ARG A 4 -12.95 14.22 -20.65
CA ARG A 4 -12.27 14.36 -19.36
C ARG A 4 -10.77 14.37 -19.54
N ASP A 5 -10.12 15.42 -19.07
CA ASP A 5 -8.67 15.48 -18.93
C ASP A 5 -8.24 14.73 -17.65
N ASP A 6 -8.17 13.41 -17.74
CA ASP A 6 -7.74 12.51 -16.65
C ASP A 6 -6.22 12.36 -16.58
N ARG A 7 -5.46 13.15 -17.35
CA ARG A 7 -4.00 13.17 -17.27
C ARG A 7 -3.57 13.53 -15.86
N ALA A 8 -2.57 12.81 -15.39
CA ALA A 8 -1.98 12.95 -14.06
C ALA A 8 -0.46 13.04 -14.22
N ILE A 9 0.03 14.13 -14.80
CA ILE A 9 1.46 14.30 -15.12
C ILE A 9 2.02 15.41 -14.23
N GLY A 10 3.06 15.10 -13.46
CA GLY A 10 3.69 16.03 -12.53
C GLY A 10 4.74 16.94 -13.17
N PRO A 11 5.18 17.98 -12.44
CA PRO A 11 6.16 18.95 -12.92
C PRO A 11 7.61 18.43 -12.89
N PHE A 12 7.87 17.25 -12.34
CA PHE A 12 9.22 16.69 -12.19
C PHE A 12 9.51 15.61 -13.23
N ALA A 13 10.77 15.51 -13.64
CA ALA A 13 11.21 14.51 -14.61
C ALA A 13 11.23 13.11 -14.00
N ASP A 14 11.83 12.98 -12.81
CA ASP A 14 12.16 11.69 -12.19
C ASP A 14 11.40 11.41 -10.89
N TYR A 15 10.53 12.33 -10.47
CA TYR A 15 9.74 12.18 -9.25
C TYR A 15 8.25 12.32 -9.54
N CYS A 16 7.45 11.43 -8.95
CA CYS A 16 6.03 11.72 -8.81
C CYS A 16 5.85 12.89 -7.82
N ASP A 17 4.70 13.54 -7.85
CA ASP A 17 4.36 14.58 -6.87
C ASP A 17 2.97 14.32 -6.30
N GLY A 18 2.62 14.96 -5.18
CA GLY A 18 1.29 14.90 -4.61
C GLY A 18 0.23 15.46 -5.57
N TYR A 19 -0.95 14.85 -5.61
CA TYR A 19 -2.11 15.44 -6.28
C TYR A 19 -2.50 16.79 -5.66
N ALA A 20 -3.14 17.65 -6.47
CA ALA A 20 -3.55 19.01 -6.12
C ALA A 20 -2.37 19.97 -5.81
N ARG A 21 -1.17 19.68 -6.34
CA ARG A 21 -0.03 20.59 -6.33
C ARG A 21 0.09 21.38 -7.63
N PRO A 22 0.61 22.63 -7.60
CA PRO A 22 0.81 23.42 -8.81
C PRO A 22 1.74 22.74 -9.81
N GLY A 23 1.50 22.96 -11.11
CA GLY A 23 2.38 22.51 -12.18
C GLY A 23 2.10 21.12 -12.73
N ALA A 24 1.06 20.43 -12.23
CA ALA A 24 0.56 19.21 -12.87
C ALA A 24 -0.21 19.51 -14.17
N GLU A 25 -0.11 18.62 -15.15
CA GLU A 25 -0.93 18.63 -16.36
C GLU A 25 -2.11 17.68 -16.20
N GLY A 26 -3.31 18.20 -16.49
CA GLY A 26 -4.58 17.50 -16.35
C GLY A 26 -5.21 17.63 -14.96
N LEU A 27 -6.39 17.01 -14.81
CA LEU A 27 -7.17 17.02 -13.56
C LEU A 27 -7.09 15.68 -12.80
N GLY A 28 -6.35 14.71 -13.35
CA GLY A 28 -6.29 13.36 -12.83
C GLY A 28 -5.28 13.16 -11.71
N TYR A 29 -5.35 11.99 -11.10
CA TYR A 29 -4.34 11.47 -10.19
C TYR A 29 -4.25 9.96 -10.28
N VAL A 30 -3.14 9.43 -9.82
CA VAL A 30 -2.86 8.01 -9.76
C VAL A 30 -2.72 7.59 -8.29
N CYS A 31 -3.54 6.64 -7.87
CA CYS A 31 -3.42 5.97 -6.59
C CYS A 31 -2.47 4.77 -6.72
N VAL A 32 -1.59 4.61 -5.73
CA VAL A 32 -0.64 3.48 -5.66
C VAL A 32 -0.84 2.77 -4.33
N LEU A 33 -0.89 1.44 -4.30
CA LEU A 33 -1.14 0.71 -3.05
C LEU A 33 0.16 0.34 -2.35
N LYS A 34 0.16 0.46 -1.03
CA LYS A 34 1.25 0.00 -0.17
C LYS A 34 0.72 -0.51 1.17
N VAL A 35 1.28 -1.62 1.60
CA VAL A 35 1.26 -2.08 3.00
C VAL A 35 2.69 -2.34 3.43
N ALA A 36 3.03 -2.04 4.68
CA ALA A 36 4.36 -2.29 5.22
C ALA A 36 4.31 -2.51 6.73
N THR A 37 5.31 -3.25 7.22
CA THR A 37 5.63 -3.35 8.63
C THR A 37 7.10 -3.01 8.87
N ALA A 38 7.42 -2.51 10.05
CA ALA A 38 8.79 -2.27 10.46
C ALA A 38 8.93 -2.48 11.97
N THR A 39 10.17 -2.68 12.43
CA THR A 39 10.49 -2.74 13.85
C THR A 39 11.68 -1.85 14.18
N VAL A 40 11.72 -1.36 15.41
CA VAL A 40 12.77 -0.48 15.96
C VAL A 40 13.06 -0.93 17.37
N GLU A 41 14.34 -1.06 17.75
CA GLU A 41 14.69 -1.30 19.15
C GLU A 41 14.22 -0.12 19.99
N LYS A 42 13.53 -0.41 21.10
CA LYS A 42 13.00 0.62 21.98
C LYS A 42 14.14 1.32 22.71
N SER A 43 14.14 2.65 22.65
CA SER A 43 14.95 3.51 23.51
C SER A 43 14.13 4.04 24.70
N ASP A 44 14.76 4.90 25.49
CA ASP A 44 14.10 5.56 26.62
C ASP A 44 13.07 6.62 26.16
N ASP A 45 13.02 6.95 24.86
CA ASP A 45 12.06 7.89 24.28
C ASP A 45 11.10 7.19 23.31
N ALA A 46 9.92 6.81 23.83
CA ALA A 46 8.90 6.15 23.05
C ALA A 46 8.34 6.99 21.88
N LEU A 47 8.41 8.33 21.98
CA LEU A 47 7.92 9.22 20.94
C LEU A 47 8.88 9.18 19.75
N LEU A 48 10.17 9.35 20.00
CA LEU A 48 11.20 9.29 18.96
C LEU A 48 11.25 7.91 18.30
N ASP A 49 11.13 6.85 19.08
CA ASP A 49 11.07 5.49 18.53
C ASP A 49 9.87 5.31 17.59
N GLY A 50 8.73 5.91 17.93
CA GLY A 50 7.52 5.89 17.10
C GLY A 50 7.69 6.63 15.77
N ILE A 51 8.38 7.78 15.79
CA ILE A 51 8.73 8.53 14.58
C ILE A 51 9.66 7.71 13.68
N VAL A 52 10.72 7.15 14.26
CA VAL A 52 11.68 6.30 13.51
C VAL A 52 10.98 5.07 12.94
N ALA A 53 10.04 4.47 13.67
CA ALA A 53 9.28 3.33 13.18
C ALA A 53 8.43 3.71 11.96
N LEU A 54 7.73 4.85 12.01
CA LEU A 54 6.94 5.35 10.89
C LEU A 54 7.80 5.61 9.65
N ASP A 55 8.91 6.32 9.79
CA ASP A 55 9.84 6.59 8.68
C ASP A 55 10.37 5.29 8.05
N ARG A 56 10.67 4.26 8.87
CA ARG A 56 11.07 2.94 8.37
C ARG A 56 9.95 2.26 7.59
N ALA A 57 8.70 2.32 8.08
CA ALA A 57 7.56 1.76 7.36
C ALA A 57 7.30 2.49 6.03
N GLU A 58 7.46 3.81 5.99
CA GLU A 58 7.36 4.61 4.76
C GLU A 58 8.47 4.28 3.75
N ALA A 59 9.67 3.94 4.20
CA ALA A 59 10.77 3.53 3.32
C ALA A 59 10.72 2.05 2.90
N ALA A 60 10.07 1.17 3.68
CA ALA A 60 10.03 -0.27 3.44
C ALA A 60 9.18 -0.67 2.23
N GLY A 61 9.64 -1.67 1.46
CA GLY A 61 8.95 -2.15 0.26
C GLY A 61 8.86 -1.07 -0.82
N THR A 62 7.64 -0.72 -1.23
CA THR A 62 7.37 0.42 -2.11
C THR A 62 7.81 1.71 -1.43
N TYR A 63 8.79 2.42 -1.99
CA TYR A 63 9.40 3.58 -1.34
C TYR A 63 8.47 4.81 -1.34
N LEU A 64 8.10 5.29 -0.15
CA LEU A 64 7.37 6.54 0.10
C LEU A 64 8.10 7.49 1.06
N GLY A 65 9.31 7.15 1.50
CA GLY A 65 10.00 7.92 2.52
C GLY A 65 10.30 9.36 2.10
N GLN A 66 10.42 10.24 3.10
CA GLN A 66 10.74 11.67 2.95
C GLN A 66 9.60 12.51 2.37
N ILE A 67 8.34 12.13 2.57
CA ILE A 67 7.17 12.94 2.17
C ILE A 67 6.52 13.60 3.39
N ASN A 68 5.72 14.62 3.12
CA ASN A 68 4.73 15.12 4.08
C ASN A 68 3.39 14.43 3.80
N MET A 69 3.07 13.37 4.53
CA MET A 69 1.82 12.61 4.38
C MET A 69 0.62 13.41 4.91
N GLN A 70 -0.46 13.51 4.12
CA GLN A 70 -1.71 14.17 4.49
C GLN A 70 -2.89 13.20 4.41
N THR A 71 -3.53 12.89 5.52
CA THR A 71 -4.62 11.90 5.57
C THR A 71 -5.89 12.39 4.85
N ALA A 72 -6.46 11.52 4.01
CA ALA A 72 -7.73 11.67 3.33
C ALA A 72 -8.75 10.60 3.75
N SER A 73 -10.01 10.80 3.36
CA SER A 73 -11.15 9.93 3.71
C SER A 73 -11.33 8.70 2.80
N SER A 74 -10.28 8.28 2.08
CA SER A 74 -10.18 6.94 1.47
C SER A 74 -11.04 6.64 0.22
N PHE A 75 -11.07 7.53 -0.79
CA PHE A 75 -11.76 7.27 -2.08
C PHE A 75 -10.86 7.50 -3.30
N CYS A 76 -11.00 6.71 -4.37
CA CYS A 76 -10.45 7.01 -5.70
C CYS A 76 -11.61 7.41 -6.62
N GLY A 77 -11.78 8.71 -6.79
CA GLY A 77 -12.92 9.30 -7.47
C GLY A 77 -12.83 9.23 -8.99
N ILE A 78 -13.77 9.92 -9.62
CA ILE A 78 -13.99 9.93 -11.06
C ILE A 78 -12.76 10.42 -11.89
N ALA A 79 -11.83 11.16 -11.29
CA ALA A 79 -10.57 11.62 -11.93
C ALA A 79 -9.35 10.76 -11.55
N GLY A 80 -9.55 9.79 -10.66
CA GLY A 80 -8.51 8.92 -10.16
C GLY A 80 -8.33 7.69 -11.04
N GLN A 81 -7.09 7.21 -11.09
CA GLN A 81 -6.70 5.98 -11.74
C GLN A 81 -5.84 5.18 -10.77
N VAL A 82 -5.80 3.85 -10.90
CA VAL A 82 -5.03 2.98 -10.02
C VAL A 82 -3.86 2.38 -10.79
N TRP A 83 -2.64 2.63 -10.32
CA TRP A 83 -1.45 2.02 -10.90
C TRP A 83 -1.45 0.50 -10.72
N GLY A 84 -1.21 -0.24 -11.80
CA GLY A 84 -1.31 -1.70 -11.83
C GLY A 84 -2.73 -2.23 -12.12
N HIS A 85 -3.76 -1.40 -12.11
CA HIS A 85 -5.13 -1.78 -12.47
C HIS A 85 -5.64 -1.05 -13.72
N ASP A 86 -5.58 0.28 -13.71
CA ASP A 86 -5.99 1.15 -14.84
C ASP A 86 -4.82 1.46 -15.77
N LEU A 87 -3.65 1.71 -15.18
CA LEU A 87 -2.43 2.11 -15.87
C LEU A 87 -1.32 1.09 -15.62
N ALA A 88 -0.55 0.75 -16.66
CA ALA A 88 0.53 -0.24 -16.59
C ALA A 88 0.05 -1.51 -15.86
N VAL A 89 -1.00 -2.12 -16.42
CA VAL A 89 -1.82 -3.13 -15.74
C VAL A 89 -0.98 -4.35 -15.37
N ALA A 90 -1.01 -4.77 -14.12
CA ALA A 90 -0.27 -5.95 -13.66
C ALA A 90 -0.71 -7.19 -14.46
N GLU A 91 0.23 -8.06 -14.83
CA GLU A 91 -0.02 -9.16 -15.77
C GLU A 91 -1.15 -10.07 -15.31
N ALA A 92 -1.20 -10.40 -14.03
CA ALA A 92 -2.24 -11.28 -13.49
C ALA A 92 -3.65 -10.68 -13.63
N ILE A 93 -3.77 -9.35 -13.63
CA ILE A 93 -5.02 -8.63 -13.83
C ILE A 93 -5.32 -8.54 -15.33
N ALA A 94 -4.35 -8.12 -16.15
CA ALA A 94 -4.50 -7.98 -17.60
C ALA A 94 -4.84 -9.31 -18.30
N GLU A 95 -4.27 -10.41 -17.81
CA GLU A 95 -4.44 -11.76 -18.37
C GLU A 95 -5.59 -12.53 -17.68
N HIS A 96 -6.36 -11.87 -16.80
CA HIS A 96 -7.48 -12.47 -16.06
C HIS A 96 -7.12 -13.77 -15.31
N ARG A 97 -5.90 -13.84 -14.74
CA ARG A 97 -5.40 -15.03 -14.04
C ARG A 97 -5.72 -15.08 -12.55
N LEU A 98 -6.20 -13.99 -11.98
CA LEU A 98 -6.56 -13.95 -10.56
C LEU A 98 -7.81 -14.79 -10.30
N GLN A 99 -7.76 -15.59 -9.24
CA GLN A 99 -8.90 -16.31 -8.69
C GLN A 99 -9.39 -15.58 -7.43
N PRO A 100 -10.71 -15.45 -7.21
CA PRO A 100 -11.22 -14.90 -5.97
C PRO A 100 -10.74 -15.74 -4.77
N LEU A 101 -10.26 -15.07 -3.72
CA LEU A 101 -9.98 -15.68 -2.42
C LEU A 101 -11.27 -16.14 -1.75
N PHE A 102 -12.31 -15.31 -1.88
CA PHE A 102 -13.68 -15.52 -1.40
C PHE A 102 -14.60 -14.47 -2.05
N SER A 103 -15.90 -14.56 -1.78
CA SER A 103 -16.89 -13.55 -2.18
C SER A 103 -17.75 -13.14 -0.98
N VAL A 104 -18.25 -11.91 -1.01
CA VAL A 104 -19.27 -11.42 -0.05
C VAL A 104 -20.50 -10.92 -0.80
N THR A 105 -21.69 -11.11 -0.24
CA THR A 105 -22.94 -10.67 -0.89
C THR A 105 -23.17 -9.18 -0.67
N GLN A 106 -23.36 -8.45 -1.77
CA GLN A 106 -23.68 -7.02 -1.78
C GLN A 106 -25.14 -6.77 -1.38
N HIS A 107 -25.48 -5.50 -1.17
CA HIS A 107 -26.82 -5.14 -0.68
C HIS A 107 -27.94 -5.34 -1.72
N ASP A 108 -27.62 -5.48 -3.01
CA ASP A 108 -28.54 -5.86 -4.08
C ASP A 108 -28.66 -7.38 -4.27
N GLY A 109 -27.96 -8.18 -3.45
CA GLY A 109 -27.89 -9.63 -3.56
C GLY A 109 -26.85 -10.16 -4.55
N SER A 110 -26.13 -9.29 -5.27
CA SER A 110 -25.03 -9.71 -6.16
C SER A 110 -23.77 -10.07 -5.38
N ASP A 111 -22.89 -10.88 -5.97
CA ASP A 111 -21.60 -11.21 -5.34
C ASP A 111 -20.55 -10.12 -5.59
N LEU A 112 -19.74 -9.84 -4.57
CA LEU A 112 -18.51 -9.07 -4.65
C LEU A 112 -17.31 -10.02 -4.49
N PRO A 113 -16.62 -10.39 -5.59
CA PRO A 113 -15.42 -11.20 -5.50
C PRO A 113 -14.26 -10.40 -4.90
N VAL A 114 -13.52 -11.03 -3.99
CA VAL A 114 -12.34 -10.47 -3.33
C VAL A 114 -11.09 -11.22 -3.79
N TYR A 115 -10.12 -10.49 -4.32
CA TYR A 115 -8.87 -11.00 -4.88
C TYR A 115 -7.68 -10.62 -3.99
N ASP A 116 -6.59 -11.37 -4.12
CA ASP A 116 -5.30 -10.98 -3.58
C ASP A 116 -4.81 -9.69 -4.26
N GLY A 117 -4.47 -8.68 -3.46
CA GLY A 117 -3.96 -7.40 -3.91
C GLY A 117 -2.45 -7.38 -4.21
N GLN A 118 -1.72 -8.49 -4.01
CA GLN A 118 -0.28 -8.56 -4.27
C GLN A 118 0.16 -7.97 -5.63
N PRO A 119 -0.53 -8.20 -6.77
CA PRO A 119 -0.13 -7.60 -8.04
C PRO A 119 -0.10 -6.07 -8.03
N LEU A 120 -0.95 -5.42 -7.24
CA LEU A 120 -0.98 -3.96 -7.11
C LEU A 120 0.15 -3.44 -6.20
N LEU A 121 0.54 -4.21 -5.18
CA LEU A 121 1.70 -3.89 -4.35
C LEU A 121 2.99 -3.96 -5.17
N GLU A 122 3.15 -5.01 -5.98
CA GLU A 122 4.30 -5.13 -6.89
C GLU A 122 4.29 -4.03 -7.95
N ALA A 123 3.11 -3.65 -8.47
CA ALA A 123 3.01 -2.52 -9.39
C ALA A 123 3.48 -1.22 -8.74
N GLY A 124 3.10 -0.96 -7.48
CA GLY A 124 3.58 0.21 -6.74
C GLY A 124 5.10 0.20 -6.54
N LYS A 125 5.66 -0.95 -6.17
CA LYS A 125 7.12 -1.15 -6.06
C LYS A 125 7.81 -0.96 -7.41
N ALA A 126 7.18 -1.37 -8.50
CA ALA A 126 7.69 -1.17 -9.85
C ALA A 126 7.68 0.31 -10.26
N LEU A 127 6.72 1.12 -9.80
CA LEU A 127 6.69 2.56 -10.09
C LEU A 127 7.71 3.34 -9.25
N PHE A 128 7.65 3.18 -7.93
CA PHE A 128 8.44 4.01 -7.00
C PHE A 128 9.83 3.43 -6.71
N GLY A 129 10.01 2.12 -6.91
CA GLY A 129 11.21 1.41 -6.49
C GLY A 129 11.23 1.15 -4.99
N THR A 130 12.41 0.78 -4.48
CA THR A 130 12.68 0.55 -3.06
C THR A 130 13.64 1.61 -2.53
N ALA A 131 13.89 1.62 -1.21
CA ALA A 131 14.89 2.52 -0.62
C ALA A 131 16.28 2.39 -1.25
N ALA A 132 16.68 1.16 -1.59
CA ALA A 132 17.98 0.84 -2.20
C ALA A 132 18.01 1.04 -3.73
N ALA A 133 16.86 0.96 -4.39
CA ALA A 133 16.74 1.07 -5.84
C ALA A 133 15.49 1.91 -6.21
N ARG A 134 15.60 3.22 -6.01
CA ARG A 134 14.52 4.17 -6.29
C ARG A 134 14.29 4.28 -7.81
N ARG A 135 13.03 4.40 -8.20
CA ARG A 135 12.60 4.63 -9.59
C ARG A 135 11.96 6.02 -9.70
N PHE A 136 10.63 6.10 -9.71
CA PHE A 136 9.88 7.37 -9.74
C PHE A 136 9.12 7.63 -8.43
N PRO A 137 9.75 7.59 -7.24
CA PRO A 137 9.03 7.84 -6.00
C PRO A 137 8.49 9.27 -5.94
N PRO A 138 7.59 9.58 -5.00
CA PRO A 138 7.25 10.95 -4.69
C PRO A 138 8.50 11.81 -4.39
N ALA A 139 8.46 13.09 -4.76
CA ALA A 139 9.58 14.00 -4.53
C ALA A 139 9.87 14.17 -3.03
N PRO A 140 11.15 14.26 -2.60
CA PRO A 140 11.49 14.57 -1.21
C PRO A 140 10.88 15.91 -0.76
N GLY A 141 10.18 15.91 0.37
CA GLY A 141 9.44 17.05 0.90
C GLY A 141 8.07 17.28 0.25
N ALA A 142 7.68 16.48 -0.74
CA ALA A 142 6.37 16.61 -1.37
C ALA A 142 5.24 16.42 -0.35
N HIS A 143 4.20 17.23 -0.48
CA HIS A 143 2.99 17.07 0.30
C HIS A 143 2.04 16.14 -0.43
N VAL A 144 1.95 14.91 0.03
CA VAL A 144 1.21 13.83 -0.64
C VAL A 144 -0.03 13.49 0.18
N ILE A 145 -1.19 13.65 -0.45
CA ILE A 145 -2.45 13.20 0.11
C ILE A 145 -2.46 11.68 0.06
N CYS A 146 -2.87 11.03 1.15
CA CYS A 146 -2.87 9.59 1.32
C CYS A 146 -4.14 9.13 2.03
N ALA A 147 -4.73 8.06 1.55
CA ALA A 147 -5.61 7.22 2.36
C ALA A 147 -4.65 6.38 3.22
N ASN A 148 -4.67 6.53 4.55
CA ASN A 148 -3.71 5.85 5.39
C ASN A 148 -4.27 5.45 6.76
N LYS A 149 -3.75 4.34 7.28
CA LYS A 149 -3.91 3.91 8.66
C LYS A 149 -2.63 3.24 9.15
N SER A 150 -2.26 3.50 10.38
CA SER A 150 -1.15 2.81 11.03
C SER A 150 -1.46 2.46 12.47
N VAL A 151 -0.67 1.55 13.02
CA VAL A 151 -0.67 1.20 14.43
C VAL A 151 0.77 0.92 14.87
N THR A 152 1.11 1.38 16.07
CA THR A 152 2.41 1.14 16.70
C THR A 152 2.19 0.46 18.03
N ALA A 153 3.01 -0.54 18.34
CA ALA A 153 2.93 -1.25 19.61
C ALA A 153 4.30 -1.70 20.11
N TYR A 154 4.47 -1.66 21.42
CA TYR A 154 5.68 -2.13 22.09
C TYR A 154 5.55 -3.59 22.50
N ARG A 155 6.60 -4.39 22.27
CA ARG A 155 6.76 -5.69 22.91
C ARG A 155 7.77 -5.61 24.05
N PRO A 156 7.37 -5.81 25.32
CA PRO A 156 8.32 -5.83 26.42
C PRO A 156 9.35 -6.96 26.29
N ARG A 157 10.50 -6.81 26.96
CA ARG A 157 11.50 -7.88 27.07
C ARG A 157 10.99 -9.06 27.91
N THR A 158 9.97 -8.83 28.74
CA THR A 158 9.30 -9.87 29.53
C THR A 158 8.36 -10.70 28.66
N GLN A 159 8.07 -11.93 29.10
CA GLN A 159 7.11 -12.80 28.40
C GLN A 159 5.65 -12.34 28.56
N HIS A 160 5.34 -11.59 29.61
CA HIS A 160 3.98 -11.07 29.84
C HIS A 160 3.69 -9.84 28.97
N ILE A 161 2.52 -9.84 28.32
CA ILE A 161 1.98 -8.73 27.53
C ILE A 161 0.82 -8.10 28.28
N ASP A 162 0.95 -6.81 28.59
CA ASP A 162 -0.15 -5.98 29.10
C ASP A 162 -0.84 -5.23 27.95
N ALA A 163 -1.94 -5.81 27.46
CA ALA A 163 -2.73 -5.20 26.39
C ALA A 163 -3.36 -3.85 26.82
N ALA A 164 -3.64 -3.64 28.11
CA ALA A 164 -4.20 -2.37 28.59
C ALA A 164 -3.15 -1.24 28.55
N ALA A 165 -1.86 -1.60 28.65
CA ALA A 165 -0.74 -0.69 28.43
C ALA A 165 -0.35 -0.53 26.95
N GLY A 166 -1.14 -1.03 26.00
CA GLY A 166 -0.85 -0.95 24.57
C GLY A 166 0.31 -1.84 24.11
N GLN A 167 0.65 -2.88 24.89
CA GLN A 167 1.69 -3.83 24.52
C GLN A 167 1.18 -4.93 23.60
N ALA A 168 2.05 -5.44 22.73
CA ALA A 168 1.69 -6.48 21.78
C ALA A 168 2.86 -7.40 21.42
N CYS A 169 2.55 -8.61 20.98
CA CYS A 169 3.48 -9.53 20.35
C CYS A 169 3.70 -9.23 18.87
N GLY A 170 2.70 -8.67 18.18
CA GLY A 170 2.71 -8.45 16.75
C GLY A 170 1.89 -7.23 16.34
N VAL A 171 2.11 -6.78 15.10
CA VAL A 171 1.36 -5.70 14.45
C VAL A 171 0.92 -6.16 13.07
N TRP A 172 -0.22 -5.65 12.59
CA TRP A 172 -0.76 -5.99 11.28
C TRP A 172 -1.54 -4.81 10.68
N CYS A 173 -1.64 -4.80 9.36
CA CYS A 173 -2.47 -3.88 8.61
C CYS A 173 -3.08 -4.55 7.37
N VAL A 174 -4.19 -4.00 6.91
CA VAL A 174 -4.93 -4.38 5.71
C VAL A 174 -5.25 -3.10 4.93
N LEU A 175 -5.09 -3.17 3.61
CA LEU A 175 -5.55 -2.15 2.67
C LEU A 175 -6.41 -2.85 1.60
N ALA A 176 -7.69 -2.54 1.57
CA ALA A 176 -8.60 -3.00 0.53
C ALA A 176 -8.88 -1.87 -0.47
N LEU A 177 -8.90 -2.19 -1.76
CA LEU A 177 -9.38 -1.32 -2.84
C LEU A 177 -10.57 -2.00 -3.52
N SER A 178 -11.73 -1.35 -3.51
CA SER A 178 -12.95 -1.83 -4.15
C SER A 178 -13.31 -0.97 -5.34
N ILE A 179 -13.27 -1.58 -6.52
CA ILE A 179 -13.55 -0.91 -7.79
C ILE A 179 -15.05 -0.74 -7.95
N ALA A 180 -15.53 0.49 -8.14
CA ALA A 180 -16.95 0.75 -8.31
C ALA A 180 -17.47 0.16 -9.62
N ARG A 181 -18.72 -0.33 -9.61
CA ARG A 181 -19.35 -0.93 -10.81
C ARG A 181 -19.60 0.11 -11.91
N ASP A 182 -19.89 1.35 -11.54
CA ASP A 182 -20.00 2.48 -12.47
C ASP A 182 -19.12 3.66 -12.02
N ARG A 183 -17.86 3.65 -12.44
CA ARG A 183 -16.87 4.70 -12.14
C ARG A 183 -17.14 6.03 -12.83
N ARG A 184 -18.20 6.15 -13.64
CA ARG A 184 -18.65 7.44 -14.20
C ARG A 184 -19.41 8.27 -13.17
N ALA A 185 -20.08 7.59 -12.23
CA ALA A 185 -20.94 8.20 -11.22
C ALA A 185 -20.50 7.90 -9.78
N ALA A 186 -19.62 6.93 -9.57
CA ALA A 186 -19.15 6.49 -8.26
C ALA A 186 -17.62 6.53 -8.14
N ALA A 187 -17.13 6.68 -6.91
CA ALA A 187 -15.72 6.52 -6.58
C ALA A 187 -15.42 5.07 -6.19
N ASP A 188 -14.23 4.58 -6.51
CA ASP A 188 -13.67 3.40 -5.87
C ASP A 188 -13.41 3.71 -4.39
N LEU A 189 -13.45 2.68 -3.55
CA LEU A 189 -13.31 2.81 -2.11
C LEU A 189 -12.01 2.17 -1.63
N PHE A 190 -11.26 2.89 -0.81
CA PHE A 190 -10.22 2.31 0.03
C PHE A 190 -10.78 2.01 1.42
N ILE A 191 -10.45 0.86 1.99
CA ILE A 191 -10.64 0.57 3.42
C ILE A 191 -9.31 0.14 4.00
N GLU A 192 -8.84 0.92 4.96
CA GLU A 192 -7.64 0.63 5.74
C GLU A 192 -8.01 0.15 7.13
N ASP A 193 -7.35 -0.92 7.56
CA ASP A 193 -7.44 -1.42 8.92
C ASP A 193 -6.04 -1.72 9.45
N ALA A 194 -5.83 -1.52 10.75
CA ALA A 194 -4.57 -1.80 11.39
C ALA A 194 -4.81 -2.16 12.86
N GLY A 195 -4.06 -3.14 13.35
CA GLY A 195 -4.20 -3.56 14.73
C GLY A 195 -2.99 -4.31 15.27
N VAL A 196 -3.15 -4.74 16.51
CA VAL A 196 -2.11 -5.42 17.28
C VAL A 196 -2.49 -6.88 17.52
N TRP A 197 -1.47 -7.71 17.74
CA TRP A 197 -1.61 -9.10 18.15
C TRP A 197 -1.07 -9.27 19.56
N THR A 198 -1.94 -9.62 20.50
CA THR A 198 -1.60 -9.68 21.93
C THR A 198 -1.61 -11.09 22.50
N ARG A 199 -2.04 -12.10 21.72
CA ARG A 199 -2.37 -13.43 22.26
C ARG A 199 -1.14 -14.29 22.57
N ASN A 200 -0.17 -14.32 21.65
CA ASN A 200 1.05 -15.14 21.78
C ASN A 200 2.11 -14.71 20.76
N ASP A 201 3.29 -15.32 20.82
CA ASP A 201 4.43 -15.05 19.94
C ASP A 201 4.50 -15.99 18.72
N ARG A 202 3.42 -16.72 18.41
CA ARG A 202 3.36 -17.64 17.26
C ARG A 202 2.78 -16.94 16.04
N GLU A 203 3.65 -16.66 15.06
CA GLU A 203 3.24 -15.99 13.81
C GLU A 203 2.11 -16.73 13.07
N ALA A 204 2.14 -18.07 13.04
CA ALA A 204 1.10 -18.87 12.40
C ALA A 204 -0.31 -18.63 12.98
N ASP A 205 -0.41 -18.32 14.27
CA ASP A 205 -1.71 -18.00 14.89
C ASP A 205 -2.22 -16.63 14.46
N LEU A 206 -1.31 -15.65 14.31
CA LEU A 206 -1.63 -14.34 13.77
C LEU A 206 -2.10 -14.47 12.30
N GLU A 207 -1.38 -15.24 11.48
CA GLU A 207 -1.78 -15.50 10.09
C GLU A 207 -3.16 -16.17 10.01
N ALA A 208 -3.41 -17.18 10.85
CA ALA A 208 -4.71 -17.86 10.90
C ALA A 208 -5.84 -16.91 11.31
N TRP A 209 -5.59 -16.05 12.32
CA TRP A 209 -6.56 -15.03 12.73
C TRP A 209 -6.82 -14.01 11.62
N LEU A 210 -5.77 -13.53 10.93
CA LEU A 210 -5.90 -12.63 9.80
C LEU A 210 -6.71 -13.25 8.66
N GLY A 211 -6.54 -14.55 8.40
CA GLY A 211 -7.37 -15.29 7.46
C GLY A 211 -8.86 -15.18 7.75
N GLY A 212 -9.25 -15.25 9.02
CA GLY A 212 -10.64 -15.05 9.47
C GLY A 212 -11.08 -13.59 9.59
N HIS A 213 -10.14 -12.65 9.68
CA HIS A 213 -10.45 -11.21 9.75
C HIS A 213 -10.72 -10.58 8.38
N ARG A 214 -10.06 -11.06 7.32
CA ARG A 214 -10.19 -10.55 5.93
C ARG A 214 -11.64 -10.48 5.42
N PRO A 215 -12.52 -11.49 5.64
CA PRO A 215 -13.93 -11.38 5.24
C PRO A 215 -14.66 -10.21 5.92
N ARG A 216 -14.33 -9.89 7.17
CA ARG A 216 -14.96 -8.77 7.89
C ARG A 216 -14.61 -7.41 7.28
N VAL A 217 -13.38 -7.27 6.77
CA VAL A 217 -12.98 -6.08 6.02
C VAL A 217 -13.83 -5.94 4.75
N ALA A 218 -14.05 -7.03 4.02
CA ALA A 218 -14.93 -7.03 2.84
C ALA A 218 -16.42 -6.79 3.18
N GLU A 219 -16.91 -7.29 4.31
CA GLU A 219 -18.25 -6.98 4.81
C GLU A 219 -18.40 -5.48 5.12
N SER A 220 -17.36 -4.84 5.67
CA SER A 220 -17.37 -3.40 5.94
C SER A 220 -17.48 -2.57 4.66
N ILE A 221 -16.83 -3.01 3.57
CA ILE A 221 -16.94 -2.43 2.23
C ILE A 221 -18.39 -2.49 1.74
N VAL A 222 -19.04 -3.66 1.88
CA VAL A 222 -20.46 -3.81 1.50
C VAL A 222 -21.35 -2.89 2.33
N ALA A 223 -21.06 -2.72 3.63
CA ALA A 223 -21.79 -1.79 4.49
C ALA A 223 -21.60 -0.33 4.05
N CYS A 224 -20.37 0.09 3.73
CA CYS A 224 -20.09 1.41 3.16
C CYS A 224 -20.81 1.64 1.84
N GLY A 225 -20.81 0.64 0.95
CA GLY A 225 -21.53 0.68 -0.32
C GLY A 225 -23.03 0.84 -0.11
N ARG A 226 -23.63 0.06 0.80
CA ARG A 226 -25.06 0.19 1.16
C ARG A 226 -25.41 1.58 1.66
N GLY A 227 -24.57 2.16 2.52
CA GLY A 227 -24.79 3.50 3.07
C GLY A 227 -24.81 4.61 2.02
N GLN A 228 -24.22 4.37 0.85
CA GLN A 228 -24.10 5.35 -0.23
C GLN A 228 -24.82 4.93 -1.52
N GLY A 229 -25.52 3.78 -1.53
CA GLY A 229 -26.16 3.24 -2.73
C GLY A 229 -25.15 2.80 -3.81
N LEU A 230 -23.95 2.38 -3.41
CA LEU A 230 -22.85 1.99 -4.30
C LEU A 230 -22.65 0.47 -4.34
N LEU A 231 -22.43 -0.03 -5.55
CA LEU A 231 -22.06 -1.42 -5.81
C LEU A 231 -20.65 -1.47 -6.38
N PHE A 232 -19.90 -2.48 -5.98
CA PHE A 232 -18.52 -2.71 -6.41
C PHE A 232 -18.47 -3.90 -7.36
N GLU A 233 -17.55 -3.85 -8.33
CA GLU A 233 -17.31 -4.95 -9.27
C GLU A 233 -16.38 -6.00 -8.66
N ARG A 234 -15.34 -5.55 -7.95
CA ARG A 234 -14.30 -6.41 -7.35
C ARG A 234 -13.59 -5.68 -6.22
N THR A 235 -12.97 -6.44 -5.33
CA THR A 235 -12.07 -5.91 -4.29
C THR A 235 -10.70 -6.57 -4.37
N TYR A 236 -9.64 -5.78 -4.23
CA TYR A 236 -8.28 -6.26 -4.02
C TYR A 236 -7.90 -6.05 -2.55
N LEU A 237 -7.47 -7.10 -1.86
CA LEU A 237 -7.08 -7.06 -0.45
C LEU A 237 -5.57 -7.24 -0.30
N CYS A 238 -4.92 -6.23 0.24
CA CYS A 238 -3.50 -6.24 0.59
C CYS A 238 -3.37 -6.37 2.11
N ALA A 239 -2.37 -7.10 2.61
CA ALA A 239 -2.11 -7.20 4.04
C ALA A 239 -0.62 -7.32 4.33
N ALA A 240 -0.19 -6.78 5.46
CA ALA A 240 1.15 -7.01 6.01
C ALA A 240 1.07 -7.20 7.52
N HIS A 241 1.92 -8.06 8.05
CA HIS A 241 2.03 -8.31 9.49
C HIS A 241 3.49 -8.56 9.88
N ALA A 242 3.79 -8.40 11.17
CA ALA A 242 5.08 -8.75 11.73
C ALA A 242 4.93 -9.13 13.20
N MET A 243 5.69 -10.14 13.62
CA MET A 243 5.95 -10.37 15.03
C MET A 243 7.03 -9.39 15.50
N VAL A 244 6.74 -8.65 16.58
CA VAL A 244 7.65 -7.67 17.15
C VAL A 244 8.69 -8.40 18.01
N PRO A 245 10.00 -8.16 17.88
CA PRO A 245 10.99 -8.73 18.79
C PRO A 245 10.83 -8.18 20.22
N PRO A 246 11.22 -8.92 21.28
CA PRO A 246 11.20 -8.38 22.64
C PRO A 246 12.08 -7.14 22.76
N GLY A 247 11.61 -6.11 23.46
CA GLY A 247 12.30 -4.83 23.59
C GLY A 247 12.22 -3.94 22.35
N HIS A 248 11.34 -4.23 21.39
CA HIS A 248 11.16 -3.43 20.18
C HIS A 248 9.76 -2.81 20.09
N LEU A 249 9.67 -1.69 19.38
CA LEU A 249 8.43 -1.24 18.78
C LEU A 249 8.23 -1.93 17.43
N GLY A 250 6.98 -2.32 17.16
CA GLY A 250 6.51 -2.65 15.82
C GLY A 250 5.56 -1.59 15.31
N ILE A 251 5.56 -1.39 14.00
CA ILE A 251 4.57 -0.58 13.29
C ILE A 251 4.02 -1.36 12.11
N ALA A 252 2.73 -1.17 11.83
CA ALA A 252 2.11 -1.56 10.58
C ALA A 252 1.46 -0.33 9.92
N LEU A 253 1.60 -0.22 8.60
CA LEU A 253 1.16 0.92 7.80
C LEU A 253 0.44 0.41 6.55
N ALA A 254 -0.85 0.74 6.43
CA ALA A 254 -1.63 0.66 5.20
C ALA A 254 -1.73 2.06 4.60
N VAL A 255 -1.35 2.22 3.33
CA VAL A 255 -1.35 3.54 2.68
C VAL A 255 -1.57 3.46 1.17
N ALA A 256 -2.40 4.36 0.65
CA ALA A 256 -2.54 4.63 -0.77
C ALA A 256 -2.29 6.12 -1.05
N PRO A 257 -1.09 6.53 -1.50
CA PRO A 257 -0.82 7.90 -1.94
C PRO A 257 -1.53 8.25 -3.24
N TYR A 258 -1.89 9.52 -3.35
CA TYR A 258 -2.52 10.15 -4.50
C TYR A 258 -1.48 11.03 -5.19
N VAL A 259 -1.00 10.58 -6.36
CA VAL A 259 0.13 11.21 -7.03
C VAL A 259 -0.20 11.66 -8.45
N VAL A 260 0.62 12.55 -8.97
CA VAL A 260 0.80 12.78 -10.41
C VAL A 260 2.14 12.19 -10.82
N LEU A 261 2.19 11.56 -11.99
CA LEU A 261 3.32 10.77 -12.46
C LEU A 261 4.50 11.65 -12.87
N ALA A 262 5.71 11.19 -12.58
CA ALA A 262 6.94 11.79 -13.14
C ALA A 262 6.88 11.81 -14.68
N ARG A 263 7.35 12.89 -15.34
CA ARG A 263 7.30 12.95 -16.82
C ARG A 263 8.00 11.79 -17.50
N ARG A 264 9.11 11.31 -16.93
CA ARG A 264 9.84 10.16 -17.50
C ARG A 264 9.17 8.84 -17.22
N ALA A 265 8.21 8.74 -16.30
CA ALA A 265 7.40 7.54 -16.11
C ALA A 265 6.44 7.27 -17.30
N LEU A 266 6.35 8.18 -18.26
CA LEU A 266 5.53 8.06 -19.46
C LEU A 266 6.41 7.71 -20.66
N PRO A 267 6.37 6.46 -21.18
CA PRO A 267 7.11 6.10 -22.39
C PRO A 267 6.71 6.99 -23.57
N GLY A 268 7.66 7.79 -24.07
CA GLY A 268 7.42 8.74 -25.17
C GLY A 268 6.50 9.91 -24.80
N GLY A 269 6.22 10.15 -23.51
CA GLY A 269 5.29 11.18 -23.04
C GLY A 269 3.80 10.84 -23.24
N ASP A 270 3.46 9.63 -23.66
CA ASP A 270 2.07 9.21 -23.92
C ASP A 270 1.39 8.69 -22.65
N PHE A 271 0.66 9.57 -21.94
CA PHE A 271 -0.11 9.19 -20.75
C PHE A 271 -1.23 8.22 -21.09
N ALA A 272 -2.02 8.49 -22.15
CA ALA A 272 -3.11 7.62 -22.57
C ALA A 272 -2.61 6.23 -23.00
N GLY A 273 -1.35 6.14 -23.45
CA GLY A 273 -0.65 4.91 -23.75
C GLY A 273 -0.50 3.95 -22.58
N LEU A 274 -0.41 4.47 -21.35
CA LEU A 274 -0.20 3.65 -20.15
C LEU A 274 -1.35 2.67 -19.91
N ALA A 275 -2.59 3.03 -20.27
CA ALA A 275 -3.77 2.16 -20.15
C ALA A 275 -3.73 0.95 -21.11
N ARG A 276 -2.84 0.96 -22.10
CA ARG A 276 -2.65 -0.13 -23.07
C ARG A 276 -1.42 -0.99 -22.79
N LEU A 277 -0.65 -0.67 -21.74
CA LEU A 277 0.55 -1.41 -21.36
C LEU A 277 0.25 -2.36 -20.23
N THR A 278 0.84 -3.55 -20.28
CA THR A 278 1.07 -4.32 -19.06
C THR A 278 2.23 -3.72 -18.25
N LEU A 279 2.30 -4.04 -16.97
CA LEU A 279 3.36 -3.57 -16.09
C LEU A 279 4.76 -3.91 -16.63
N ARG A 280 4.97 -5.13 -17.08
CA ARG A 280 6.23 -5.62 -17.66
C ARG A 280 6.57 -4.92 -18.97
N GLU A 281 5.58 -4.62 -19.80
CA GLU A 281 5.81 -3.83 -21.00
C GLU A 281 6.26 -2.42 -20.68
N TRP A 282 5.64 -1.80 -19.67
CA TRP A 282 6.06 -0.51 -19.14
C TRP A 282 7.49 -0.58 -18.58
N GLU A 283 7.82 -1.53 -17.69
CA GLU A 283 9.17 -1.69 -17.13
C GLU A 283 10.24 -1.86 -18.21
N ARG A 284 9.94 -2.67 -19.24
CA ARG A 284 10.84 -2.86 -20.39
C ARG A 284 11.06 -1.56 -21.16
N ARG A 285 10.02 -0.75 -21.37
CA ARG A 285 10.14 0.57 -22.02
C ARG A 285 10.92 1.56 -21.16
N MET A 286 10.84 1.42 -19.84
CA MET A 286 11.62 2.22 -18.89
C MET A 286 13.09 1.78 -18.78
N GLY A 287 13.46 0.63 -19.37
CA GLY A 287 14.79 0.05 -19.21
C GLY A 287 15.04 -0.50 -17.80
N PHE A 288 13.97 -0.78 -17.05
CA PHE A 288 14.07 -1.39 -15.73
C PHE A 288 14.19 -2.90 -15.85
N ALA A 289 15.05 -3.50 -15.03
CA ALA A 289 14.95 -4.92 -14.75
C ALA A 289 13.56 -5.19 -14.16
N PRO A 290 12.90 -6.30 -14.55
CA PRO A 290 11.64 -6.68 -13.92
C PRO A 290 11.83 -6.67 -12.41
N ALA A 291 10.90 -6.05 -11.67
CA ALA A 291 10.88 -6.21 -10.22
C ALA A 291 10.94 -7.72 -9.93
N ALA A 292 11.94 -8.17 -9.16
CA ALA A 292 12.15 -9.59 -8.94
C ALA A 292 10.85 -10.21 -8.43
N SER A 293 10.21 -11.07 -9.23
CA SER A 293 9.00 -11.77 -8.82
C SER A 293 9.40 -12.74 -7.72
N GLY A 294 9.22 -12.33 -6.47
CA GLY A 294 9.41 -13.18 -5.30
C GLY A 294 8.30 -14.23 -5.24
N ALA A 295 8.40 -15.28 -6.07
CA ALA A 295 7.65 -16.53 -5.87
C ALA A 295 8.22 -17.37 -4.70
N ALA A 296 9.08 -16.78 -3.86
CA ALA A 296 9.55 -17.34 -2.61
C ALA A 296 9.15 -16.37 -1.50
N THR A 297 8.03 -16.66 -0.82
CA THR A 297 7.76 -16.25 0.58
C THR A 297 8.46 -14.96 1.04
N ASP A 298 8.21 -13.83 0.37
CA ASP A 298 8.41 -12.51 0.96
C ASP A 298 7.08 -12.06 1.57
N ARG A 299 6.56 -12.92 2.46
CA ARG A 299 5.57 -12.51 3.44
C ARG A 299 6.34 -11.67 4.46
N GLY A 300 6.44 -10.36 4.22
CA GLY A 300 6.81 -9.36 5.22
C GLY A 300 7.98 -9.72 6.15
N ARG A 301 9.08 -10.30 5.63
CA ARG A 301 10.30 -10.43 6.43
C ARG A 301 11.00 -9.08 6.42
N GLY A 302 10.78 -8.28 7.46
CA GLY A 302 11.58 -7.09 7.71
C GLY A 302 13.06 -7.46 7.66
N GLU A 303 13.82 -6.79 6.80
CA GLU A 303 15.28 -6.90 6.75
C GLU A 303 15.84 -6.53 8.13
N ALA A 304 16.29 -7.54 8.88
CA ALA A 304 17.21 -7.32 9.98
C ALA A 304 18.56 -6.95 9.36
N ALA A 305 18.84 -5.64 9.30
CA ALA A 305 20.14 -5.15 8.90
C ALA A 305 21.22 -5.75 9.82
N ALA A 306 22.07 -6.60 9.25
CA ALA A 306 23.24 -7.13 9.91
C ALA A 306 24.21 -5.99 10.22
N ALA A 307 24.25 -5.55 11.48
CA ALA A 307 25.33 -4.72 11.98
C ALA A 307 26.63 -5.53 11.92
N THR A 308 27.49 -5.23 10.96
CA THR A 308 28.85 -5.76 10.90
C THR A 308 29.64 -5.09 12.02
N PHE A 309 29.89 -5.84 13.09
CA PHE A 309 30.72 -5.43 14.21
C PHE A 309 32.18 -5.34 13.74
N MET A 310 32.76 -4.14 13.75
CA MET A 310 34.21 -3.96 13.64
C MET A 310 34.81 -4.15 15.04
N PRO A 311 35.83 -5.01 15.23
CA PRO A 311 36.53 -5.09 16.50
C PRO A 311 37.43 -3.87 16.65
N THR A 312 37.23 -3.07 17.70
CA THR A 312 38.23 -2.12 18.16
C THR A 312 39.35 -2.88 18.85
N GLU A 313 40.51 -2.95 18.20
CA GLU A 313 41.77 -3.17 18.88
C GLU A 313 42.22 -1.88 19.58
N ARG A 314 42.77 -2.09 20.79
CA ARG A 314 43.45 -1.19 21.74
C ARG A 314 42.60 -0.62 22.86
#